data_AF-A0A2N7WL60-F1
#
_entry.id   AF-A0A2N7WL60-F1
#
_cell.length_a   1.000
_cell.length_b   1.000
_cell.length_c   1.000
_cell.angle_alpha   90.00
_cell.angle_beta   90.00
_cell.angle_gamma   90.00
#
_symmetry.space_group_name_H-M   'P 1'
#
loop_
_entity.id
_entity.type
_entity.pdbx_description
1 polymer ?
#
loop_
_entity_poly.entity_id
_entity_poly.type
_entity_poly.pdbx_seq_one_letter_code
_entity_poly.pdbx_strand_id
1 'polypeptide(L)'
;MSMEPDTVTDDRVAQIADRMVSEGKKVSALAVWGEVRSGSIVAVSAALQRWRDAREPASDAAPVMTGLPDNVAQTMLDAAGNVWASAREEAERVVNQRLAVASQHADAIAAERDEALAEYQNTLAEAELARERVATLTNALSISEDAMNRLATELSGLRDRAKAADERAAEVEERAVAAEARVAQTEEREAATEARIAQAEERASTAQAAIARADERASDAERRMTEAEERASTAEARIAQAEQRASTAEASQQSAEAALNEERQAREALNTAAAAKDEDIARLTQERNAARHEAATLGEAGDAHAKEVQRWAEESSAASSRAQDAASRASESLAQLAALQTELDQARAELSAQRDANAARHDEAAAQRGELERVQHELNVAREQLATMSEANAAATAETTRLAHDASSAARRAEAAEQRVTELEHKLAERESAHAQRLERVQQQGTASDSSSPDKPFPETESKEAVMADELASLRRQISSQAKTHEKAYSELRALAEQWVAHAKELKQRLSMTNQKVTFLEARSAAEVALLRRLSSELERLKPDHDLISRDAQQKLISAALAERLEQKGYRYDPATAVMSKIEA
;
A
#
# COMPACT_ATOMS: atom_id res chain seq x y z
N MET A 1 -11.98 57.54 -24.09
CA MET A 1 -12.46 56.92 -25.34
C MET A 1 -13.87 56.43 -25.05
N SER A 2 -14.87 57.03 -25.69
CA SER A 2 -16.28 56.73 -25.51
C SER A 2 -16.59 55.32 -26.03
N MET A 3 -17.18 54.46 -25.19
CA MET A 3 -17.77 53.21 -25.63
C MET A 3 -19.16 53.51 -26.17
N GLU A 4 -19.32 53.52 -27.49
CA GLU A 4 -20.65 53.38 -28.09
C GLU A 4 -21.20 52.01 -27.67
N PRO A 5 -22.42 51.93 -27.13
CA PRO A 5 -23.03 50.64 -26.83
C PRO A 5 -23.35 49.96 -28.15
N ASP A 6 -22.64 48.88 -28.48
CA ASP A 6 -22.97 48.00 -29.61
C ASP A 6 -24.38 47.41 -29.38
N THR A 7 -25.40 48.11 -29.86
CA THR A 7 -26.79 47.66 -29.78
C THR A 7 -27.03 46.65 -30.89
N VAL A 8 -27.40 45.43 -30.48
CA VAL A 8 -27.87 44.39 -31.39
C VAL A 8 -29.18 44.86 -32.01
N THR A 9 -29.17 45.14 -33.31
CA THR A 9 -30.36 45.54 -34.06
C THR A 9 -31.09 44.31 -34.60
N ASP A 10 -32.43 44.34 -34.52
CA ASP A 10 -33.30 43.26 -34.98
C ASP A 10 -33.03 42.88 -36.45
N ASP A 11 -32.75 43.88 -37.31
CA ASP A 11 -32.45 43.67 -38.73
C ASP A 11 -31.18 42.83 -38.95
N ARG A 12 -30.18 42.97 -38.07
CA ARG A 12 -28.92 42.21 -38.18
C ARG A 12 -29.11 40.77 -37.73
N VAL A 13 -29.95 40.53 -36.71
CA VAL A 13 -30.36 39.19 -36.29
C VAL A 13 -31.18 38.51 -37.39
N ALA A 14 -32.11 39.25 -38.03
CA ALA A 14 -32.92 38.76 -39.14
C ALA A 14 -32.08 38.40 -40.38
N GLN A 15 -31.13 39.25 -40.78
CA GLN A 15 -30.22 38.94 -41.90
C GLN A 15 -29.38 37.69 -41.66
N ILE A 16 -28.84 37.52 -40.45
CA ILE A 16 -28.04 36.33 -40.10
C ILE A 16 -28.93 35.09 -40.08
N ALA A 17 -30.13 35.19 -39.52
CA ALA A 17 -31.10 34.10 -39.54
C ALA A 17 -31.50 33.71 -40.98
N ASP A 18 -31.77 34.68 -41.85
CA ASP A 18 -32.09 34.44 -43.26
C ASP A 18 -30.95 33.78 -44.04
N ARG A 19 -29.72 34.23 -43.80
CA ARG A 19 -28.52 33.59 -44.35
C ARG A 19 -28.35 32.16 -43.83
N MET A 20 -28.54 31.93 -42.53
CA MET A 20 -28.44 30.59 -41.96
C MET A 20 -29.51 29.64 -42.56
N VAL A 21 -30.72 30.14 -42.82
CA VAL A 21 -31.76 29.37 -43.54
C VAL A 21 -31.34 29.06 -44.97
N SER A 22 -30.80 30.03 -45.72
CA SER A 22 -30.36 29.79 -47.11
C SER A 22 -29.16 28.82 -47.19
N GLU A 23 -28.34 28.76 -46.14
CA GLU A 23 -27.24 27.82 -45.99
C GLU A 23 -27.69 26.43 -45.45
N GLY A 24 -28.97 26.22 -45.17
CA GLY A 24 -29.51 24.97 -44.61
C GLY A 24 -29.08 24.69 -43.17
N LYS A 25 -28.55 25.69 -42.45
CA LYS A 25 -28.11 25.58 -41.06
C LYS A 25 -29.29 25.80 -40.11
N LYS A 26 -29.29 25.09 -38.97
CA LYS A 26 -30.28 25.29 -37.93
C LYS A 26 -30.12 26.67 -37.30
N VAL A 27 -31.15 27.50 -37.42
CA VAL A 27 -31.22 28.82 -36.79
C VAL A 27 -31.54 28.66 -35.31
N SER A 28 -30.58 28.97 -34.43
CA SER A 28 -30.76 28.97 -32.98
C SER A 28 -30.22 30.25 -32.37
N ALA A 29 -30.76 30.69 -31.23
CA ALA A 29 -30.32 31.92 -30.55
C ALA A 29 -28.83 31.90 -30.21
N LEU A 30 -28.28 30.73 -29.87
CA LEU A 30 -26.86 30.55 -29.58
C LEU A 30 -25.98 30.63 -30.84
N ALA A 31 -26.45 30.06 -31.95
CA ALA A 31 -25.73 30.10 -33.22
C ALA A 31 -25.71 31.51 -33.81
N VAL A 32 -26.84 32.23 -33.74
CA VAL A 32 -26.93 33.62 -34.18
C VAL A 32 -26.11 34.55 -33.24
N TRP A 33 -26.15 34.33 -31.92
CA TRP A 33 -25.31 35.09 -30.98
C TRP A 33 -23.82 34.85 -31.20
N GLY A 34 -23.41 33.62 -31.54
CA GLY A 34 -22.02 33.29 -31.88
C GLY A 34 -21.47 33.98 -33.13
N GLU A 35 -22.34 34.42 -34.04
CA GLU A 35 -21.99 35.21 -35.24
C GLU A 35 -22.11 36.72 -35.03
N VAL A 36 -23.09 37.17 -34.23
CA VAL A 36 -23.26 38.60 -33.88
C VAL A 36 -22.13 39.07 -32.95
N ARG A 37 -21.69 38.21 -32.02
CA ARG A 37 -20.62 38.45 -31.01
C ARG A 37 -20.71 39.78 -30.26
N SER A 38 -21.90 40.37 -30.19
CA SER A 38 -22.20 41.58 -29.44
C SER A 38 -23.61 41.50 -28.85
N GLY A 39 -23.84 42.25 -27.78
CA GLY A 39 -25.09 42.28 -27.01
C GLY A 39 -25.44 41.00 -26.22
N SER A 40 -26.53 41.08 -25.46
CA SER A 40 -27.02 39.97 -24.64
C SER A 40 -27.72 38.90 -25.49
N ILE A 41 -27.45 37.64 -25.18
CA ILE A 41 -28.11 36.48 -25.81
C ILE A 41 -29.65 36.54 -25.70
N VAL A 42 -30.15 37.19 -24.64
CA VAL A 42 -31.59 37.40 -24.43
C VAL A 42 -32.16 38.36 -25.48
N ALA A 43 -31.43 39.43 -25.83
CA ALA A 43 -31.83 40.36 -26.88
C ALA A 43 -31.84 39.69 -28.27
N VAL A 44 -30.81 38.87 -28.56
CA VAL A 44 -30.75 38.06 -29.79
C VAL A 44 -31.92 37.07 -29.85
N SER A 45 -32.27 36.41 -28.74
CA SER A 45 -33.40 35.48 -28.72
C SER A 45 -34.75 36.17 -28.97
N ALA A 46 -34.95 37.38 -28.44
CA ALA A 46 -36.18 38.15 -28.62
C ALA A 46 -36.33 38.65 -30.06
N ALA A 47 -35.25 39.13 -30.68
CA ALA A 47 -35.22 39.52 -32.09
C ALA A 47 -35.46 38.32 -33.02
N LEU A 48 -34.87 37.17 -32.70
CA LEU A 48 -35.06 35.92 -33.46
C LEU A 48 -36.48 35.35 -33.35
N GLN A 49 -37.18 35.64 -32.24
CA GLN A 49 -38.60 35.29 -32.08
C GLN A 49 -39.46 36.17 -32.99
N ARG A 50 -39.27 37.49 -33.00
CA ARG A 50 -40.01 38.41 -33.89
C ARG A 50 -39.81 38.09 -35.37
N TRP A 51 -38.59 37.71 -35.77
CA TRP A 51 -38.31 37.26 -37.14
C TRP A 51 -39.04 35.96 -37.50
N ARG A 52 -39.23 35.02 -36.56
CA ARG A 52 -40.02 33.80 -36.77
C ARG A 52 -41.51 34.11 -36.89
N ASP A 53 -42.03 34.93 -35.97
CA ASP A 53 -43.45 35.28 -35.94
C ASP A 53 -43.87 36.06 -37.21
N ALA A 54 -42.97 36.86 -37.80
CA ALA A 54 -43.21 37.57 -39.07
C ALA A 54 -43.21 36.66 -40.32
N ARG A 55 -42.78 35.40 -40.18
CA ARG A 55 -42.68 34.40 -41.26
C ARG A 55 -43.77 33.34 -41.22
N GLU A 56 -44.51 33.23 -40.12
CA GLU A 56 -45.75 32.45 -40.13
C GLU A 56 -46.82 33.25 -40.88
N PRO A 57 -47.37 32.76 -42.01
CA PRO A 57 -48.54 33.37 -42.59
C PRO A 57 -49.68 33.27 -41.57
N ALA A 58 -50.34 34.40 -41.30
CA ALA A 58 -51.62 34.41 -40.60
C ALA A 58 -52.53 33.40 -41.30
N SER A 59 -52.93 32.36 -40.55
CA SER A 59 -53.82 31.28 -40.96
C SER A 59 -54.93 31.75 -41.92
N ASP A 60 -54.75 31.49 -43.22
CA ASP A 60 -55.78 31.68 -44.24
C ASP A 60 -57.01 30.84 -43.88
N ALA A 61 -58.17 31.50 -43.77
CA ALA A 61 -59.46 30.84 -43.64
C ALA A 61 -59.76 30.05 -44.93
N ALA A 62 -59.66 28.72 -44.85
CA ALA A 62 -59.98 27.81 -45.94
C ALA A 62 -61.52 27.65 -46.15
N PRO A 63 -61.96 27.30 -47.36
CA PRO A 63 -63.30 27.61 -47.88
C PRO A 63 -64.38 26.63 -47.41
N VAL A 64 -65.60 27.16 -47.29
CA VAL A 64 -66.84 26.42 -47.00
C VAL A 64 -67.13 25.44 -48.14
N MET A 65 -66.86 24.15 -47.91
CA MET A 65 -67.48 23.06 -48.65
C MET A 65 -68.87 22.77 -48.08
N THR A 66 -69.82 22.55 -48.97
CA THR A 66 -71.25 22.36 -48.69
C THR A 66 -71.54 21.14 -47.79
N GLY A 67 -71.91 21.45 -46.55
CA GLY A 67 -72.89 20.81 -45.67
C GLY A 67 -73.08 19.28 -45.71
N LEU A 68 -72.45 18.58 -44.75
CA LEU A 68 -73.22 17.64 -43.94
C LEU A 68 -74.25 18.44 -43.12
N PRO A 69 -75.44 17.89 -42.78
CA PRO A 69 -76.41 18.57 -41.91
C PRO A 69 -75.74 19.11 -40.64
N ASP A 70 -76.01 20.37 -40.26
CA ASP A 70 -75.27 21.10 -39.21
C ASP A 70 -75.18 20.32 -37.89
N ASN A 71 -76.19 19.52 -37.57
CA ASN A 71 -76.16 18.65 -36.39
C ASN A 71 -75.07 17.57 -36.48
N VAL A 72 -74.88 16.93 -37.62
CA VAL A 72 -73.86 15.88 -37.80
C VAL A 72 -72.46 16.51 -37.85
N ALA A 73 -72.30 17.65 -38.51
CA ALA A 73 -71.02 18.37 -38.54
C ALA A 73 -70.60 18.83 -37.14
N GLN A 74 -71.52 19.39 -36.36
CA GLN A 74 -71.25 19.81 -34.98
C GLN A 74 -70.91 18.63 -34.08
N THR A 75 -71.67 17.52 -34.18
CA THR A 75 -71.40 16.32 -33.37
C THR A 75 -70.05 15.68 -33.73
N MET A 76 -69.67 15.68 -35.01
CA MET A 76 -68.36 15.20 -35.45
C MET A 76 -67.22 16.12 -35.01
N LEU A 77 -67.42 17.44 -35.01
CA LEU A 77 -66.44 18.40 -34.50
C LEU A 77 -66.27 18.31 -32.98
N ASP A 78 -67.37 18.16 -32.23
CA ASP A 78 -67.33 17.97 -30.78
C ASP A 78 -66.68 16.63 -30.41
N ALA A 79 -66.98 15.56 -31.16
CA ALA A 79 -66.33 14.27 -31.01
C ALA A 79 -64.83 14.34 -31.36
N ALA A 80 -64.46 15.04 -32.43
CA ALA A 80 -63.06 15.25 -32.80
C ALA A 80 -62.33 16.11 -31.76
N GLY A 81 -62.99 17.13 -31.20
CA GLY A 81 -62.47 17.97 -30.12
C GLY A 81 -62.23 17.17 -28.83
N ASN A 82 -63.18 16.31 -28.45
CA ASN A 82 -63.05 15.44 -27.29
C ASN A 82 -61.95 14.38 -27.47
N VAL A 83 -61.86 13.77 -28.66
CA VAL A 83 -60.79 12.82 -28.99
C VAL A 83 -59.43 13.51 -29.02
N TRP A 84 -59.34 14.72 -29.56
CA TRP A 84 -58.10 15.50 -29.58
C TRP A 84 -57.67 15.95 -28.19
N ALA A 85 -58.61 16.39 -27.34
CA ALA A 85 -58.34 16.74 -25.94
C ALA A 85 -57.87 15.50 -25.15
N SER A 86 -58.54 14.36 -25.29
CA SER A 86 -58.13 13.12 -24.64
C SER A 86 -56.78 12.61 -25.14
N ALA A 87 -56.51 12.67 -26.45
CA ALA A 87 -55.22 12.30 -27.01
C ALA A 87 -54.10 13.24 -26.54
N ARG A 88 -54.40 14.54 -26.39
CA ARG A 88 -53.47 15.54 -25.86
C ARG A 88 -53.18 15.31 -24.37
N GLU A 89 -54.20 15.08 -23.55
CA GLU A 89 -54.04 14.77 -22.13
C GLU A 89 -53.23 13.49 -21.92
N GLU A 90 -53.49 12.43 -22.69
CA GLU A 90 -52.70 11.20 -22.60
C GLU A 90 -51.26 11.42 -23.08
N ALA A 91 -51.04 12.21 -24.14
CA ALA A 91 -49.69 12.58 -24.58
C ALA A 91 -48.93 13.39 -23.52
N GLU A 92 -49.56 14.39 -22.90
CA GLU A 92 -49.00 15.16 -21.79
C GLU A 92 -48.69 14.26 -20.58
N ARG A 93 -49.58 13.32 -20.26
CA ARG A 93 -49.38 12.34 -19.18
C ARG A 93 -48.17 11.46 -19.44
N VAL A 94 -48.05 10.90 -20.64
CA VAL A 94 -46.92 10.04 -21.04
C VAL A 94 -45.62 10.84 -21.06
N VAL A 95 -45.62 12.08 -21.56
CA VAL A 95 -44.44 12.96 -21.55
C VAL A 95 -44.02 13.29 -20.13
N ASN A 96 -44.96 13.67 -19.25
CA ASN A 96 -44.66 13.97 -17.85
C ASN A 96 -44.15 12.75 -17.09
N GLN A 97 -44.70 11.56 -17.36
CA GLN A 97 -44.18 10.31 -16.80
C GLN A 97 -42.75 10.03 -17.26
N ARG A 98 -42.47 10.17 -18.56
CA ARG A 98 -41.11 9.99 -19.09
C ARG A 98 -40.13 11.02 -18.54
N LEU A 99 -40.56 12.27 -18.39
CA LEU A 99 -39.75 13.34 -17.81
C LEU A 99 -39.46 13.09 -16.33
N ALA A 100 -40.44 12.62 -15.55
CA ALA A 100 -40.25 12.26 -14.15
C ALA A 100 -39.24 11.11 -14.00
N VAL A 101 -39.36 10.07 -14.82
CA VAL A 101 -38.40 8.96 -14.83
C VAL A 101 -37.02 9.44 -15.27
N ALA A 102 -36.92 10.28 -16.30
CA ALA A 102 -35.63 10.83 -16.74
C ALA A 102 -34.99 11.73 -15.67
N SER A 103 -35.77 12.55 -14.96
CA SER A 103 -35.31 13.37 -13.84
C SER A 103 -34.79 12.50 -12.70
N GLN A 104 -35.54 11.46 -12.31
CA GLN A 104 -35.10 10.52 -11.26
C GLN A 104 -33.78 9.83 -11.61
N HIS A 105 -33.61 9.41 -12.88
CA HIS A 105 -32.33 8.84 -13.33
C HIS A 105 -31.20 9.88 -13.30
N ALA A 106 -31.48 11.13 -13.68
CA ALA A 106 -30.48 12.19 -13.62
C ALA A 106 -30.07 12.51 -12.17
N ASP A 107 -31.02 12.51 -11.23
CA ASP A 107 -30.76 12.71 -9.80
C ASP A 107 -29.96 11.54 -9.21
N ALA A 108 -30.27 10.30 -9.59
CA ALA A 108 -29.52 9.11 -9.18
C ALA A 108 -28.06 9.17 -9.67
N ILE A 109 -27.84 9.51 -10.94
CA ILE A 109 -26.49 9.67 -11.50
C ILE A 109 -25.73 10.81 -10.80
N ALA A 110 -26.41 11.91 -10.47
CA ALA A 110 -25.79 13.01 -9.72
C ALA A 110 -25.38 12.57 -8.31
N ALA A 111 -26.21 11.79 -7.62
CA ALA A 111 -25.89 11.24 -6.30
C ALA A 111 -24.71 10.26 -6.37
N GLU A 112 -24.70 9.34 -7.33
CA GLU A 112 -23.58 8.40 -7.54
C GLU A 112 -22.26 9.16 -7.84
N ARG A 113 -22.33 10.23 -8.65
CA ARG A 113 -21.17 11.09 -8.92
C ARG A 113 -20.66 11.76 -7.64
N ASP A 114 -21.56 12.32 -6.84
CA ASP A 114 -21.18 13.06 -5.63
C ASP A 114 -20.62 12.12 -4.55
N GLU A 115 -21.14 10.90 -4.44
CA GLU A 115 -20.60 9.84 -3.60
C GLU A 115 -19.21 9.41 -4.07
N ALA A 116 -19.03 9.15 -5.37
CA ALA A 116 -17.72 8.81 -5.93
C ALA A 116 -16.69 9.94 -5.74
N LEU A 117 -17.11 11.21 -5.84
CA LEU A 117 -16.26 12.37 -5.56
C LEU A 117 -15.85 12.44 -4.09
N ALA A 118 -16.77 12.15 -3.16
CA ALA A 118 -16.47 12.12 -1.73
C ALA A 118 -15.47 11.00 -1.38
N GLU A 119 -15.64 9.81 -1.96
CA GLU A 119 -14.68 8.72 -1.82
C GLU A 119 -13.29 9.10 -2.38
N TYR A 120 -13.25 9.75 -3.55
CA TYR A 120 -11.99 10.22 -4.15
C TYR A 120 -11.29 11.25 -3.28
N GLN A 121 -12.04 12.17 -2.68
CA GLN A 121 -11.49 13.16 -1.74
C GLN A 121 -10.93 12.49 -0.48
N ASN A 122 -11.63 11.48 0.06
CA ASN A 122 -11.15 10.75 1.22
C ASN A 122 -9.85 9.98 0.92
N THR A 123 -9.80 9.26 -0.20
CA THR A 123 -8.57 8.54 -0.60
C THR A 123 -7.39 9.48 -0.86
N LEU A 124 -7.64 10.69 -1.38
CA LEU A 124 -6.61 11.72 -1.53
C LEU A 124 -6.09 12.19 -0.16
N ALA A 125 -6.98 12.46 0.80
CA ALA A 125 -6.60 12.86 2.15
C ALA A 125 -5.80 11.77 2.89
N GLU A 126 -6.20 10.50 2.74
CA GLU A 126 -5.46 9.36 3.27
C GLU A 126 -4.06 9.23 2.63
N ALA A 127 -3.95 9.46 1.32
CA ALA A 127 -2.67 9.46 0.61
C ALA A 127 -1.75 10.61 1.04
N GLU A 128 -2.30 11.80 1.31
CA GLU A 128 -1.56 12.94 1.85
C GLU A 128 -1.03 12.66 3.27
N LEU A 129 -1.87 12.10 4.14
CA LEU A 129 -1.46 11.68 5.48
C LEU A 129 -0.37 10.60 5.42
N ALA A 130 -0.48 9.65 4.48
CA ALA A 130 0.54 8.63 4.27
C ALA A 130 1.87 9.24 3.80
N ARG A 131 1.85 10.25 2.92
CA ARG A 131 3.05 10.98 2.49
C ARG A 131 3.70 11.75 3.63
N GLU A 132 2.91 12.39 4.50
CA GLU A 132 3.42 13.08 5.68
C GLU A 132 4.07 12.09 6.67
N ARG A 133 3.45 10.91 6.88
CA ARG A 133 4.04 9.82 7.67
C ARG A 133 5.37 9.34 7.09
N VAL A 134 5.48 9.20 5.76
CA VAL A 134 6.75 8.83 5.12
C VAL A 134 7.80 9.93 5.31
N ALA A 135 7.44 11.20 5.18
CA ALA A 135 8.36 12.32 5.37
C ALA A 135 8.88 12.38 6.82
N THR A 136 8.01 12.20 7.81
CA THR A 136 8.39 12.18 9.23
C THR A 136 9.29 10.99 9.57
N LEU A 137 8.97 9.78 9.07
CA LEU A 137 9.83 8.59 9.24
C LEU A 137 11.20 8.76 8.56
N THR A 138 11.24 9.36 7.38
CA THR A 138 12.49 9.62 6.66
C THR A 138 13.38 10.60 7.42
N ASN A 139 12.80 11.66 7.99
CA ASN A 139 13.55 12.61 8.82
C ASN A 139 14.07 11.94 10.10
N ALA A 140 13.25 11.13 10.76
CA ALA A 140 13.66 10.38 11.94
C ALA A 140 14.80 9.40 11.64
N LEU A 141 14.75 8.71 10.48
CA LEU A 141 15.81 7.82 10.03
C LEU A 141 17.12 8.59 9.81
N SER A 142 17.08 9.71 9.10
CA SER A 142 18.26 10.58 8.88
C SER A 142 18.90 11.04 10.19
N ILE A 143 18.09 11.48 11.16
CA ILE A 143 18.56 11.87 12.49
C ILE A 143 19.23 10.68 13.21
N SER A 144 18.66 9.48 13.10
CA SER A 144 19.23 8.28 13.71
C SER A 144 20.53 7.85 13.05
N GLU A 145 20.65 7.99 11.72
CA GLU A 145 21.89 7.72 10.97
C GLU A 145 23.00 8.69 11.36
N ASP A 146 22.68 9.98 11.50
CA ASP A 146 23.61 10.99 12.02
C ASP A 146 24.07 10.65 13.45
N ALA A 147 23.16 10.20 14.32
CA ALA A 147 23.50 9.78 15.68
C ALA A 147 24.41 8.54 15.68
N MET A 148 24.12 7.53 14.85
CA MET A 148 24.98 6.35 14.69
C MET A 148 26.38 6.73 14.20
N ASN A 149 26.49 7.65 13.23
CA ASN A 149 27.78 8.12 12.72
C ASN A 149 28.59 8.86 13.79
N ARG A 150 27.93 9.67 14.63
CA ARG A 150 28.58 10.32 15.77
C ARG A 150 29.09 9.29 16.78
N LEU A 151 28.26 8.33 17.18
CA LEU A 151 28.65 7.27 18.09
C LEU A 151 29.80 6.41 17.53
N ALA A 152 29.79 6.10 16.24
CA ALA A 152 30.89 5.39 15.58
C ALA A 152 32.21 6.18 15.67
N THR A 153 32.15 7.50 15.49
CA THR A 153 33.31 8.39 15.61
C THR A 153 33.80 8.46 17.06
N GLU A 154 32.89 8.57 18.03
CA GLU A 154 33.21 8.57 19.46
C GLU A 154 33.83 7.25 19.91
N LEU A 155 33.31 6.11 19.47
CA LEU A 155 33.87 4.77 19.74
C LEU A 155 35.27 4.61 19.13
N SER A 156 35.50 5.14 17.92
CA SER A 156 36.85 5.17 17.35
C SER A 156 37.79 5.99 18.21
N GLY A 157 37.40 7.20 18.62
CA GLY A 157 38.22 8.06 19.48
C GLY A 157 38.44 7.49 20.89
N LEU A 158 37.48 6.74 21.44
CA LEU A 158 37.65 6.00 22.70
C LEU A 158 38.66 4.85 22.53
N ARG A 159 38.59 4.10 21.45
CA ARG A 159 39.52 3.01 21.14
C ARG A 159 40.95 3.53 20.94
N ASP A 160 41.13 4.66 20.28
CA ASP A 160 42.46 5.26 20.11
C ASP A 160 43.01 5.76 21.45
N ARG A 161 42.16 6.34 22.31
CA ARG A 161 42.53 6.72 23.67
C ARG A 161 42.87 5.51 24.56
N ALA A 162 42.15 4.41 24.41
CA ALA A 162 42.43 3.17 25.13
C ALA A 162 43.80 2.60 24.72
N LYS A 163 44.08 2.51 23.42
CA LYS A 163 45.42 2.12 22.92
C LYS A 163 46.53 3.01 23.46
N ALA A 164 46.34 4.33 23.43
CA ALA A 164 47.31 5.26 23.99
C ALA A 164 47.47 5.12 25.51
N ALA A 165 46.43 4.71 26.24
CA ALA A 165 46.51 4.42 27.66
C ALA A 165 47.28 3.12 27.93
N ASP A 166 47.04 2.08 27.13
CA ASP A 166 47.76 0.80 27.21
C ASP A 166 49.26 0.99 26.92
N GLU A 167 49.60 1.78 25.90
CA GLU A 167 51.00 2.13 25.58
C GLU A 167 51.68 2.86 26.75
N ARG A 168 51.00 3.83 27.37
CA ARG A 168 51.52 4.52 28.57
C ARG A 168 51.65 3.59 29.78
N ALA A 169 50.73 2.65 29.95
CA ALA A 169 50.80 1.67 31.03
C ALA A 169 52.03 0.77 30.85
N ALA A 170 52.29 0.30 29.63
CA ALA A 170 53.49 -0.48 29.30
C ALA A 170 54.78 0.33 29.55
N GLU A 171 54.83 1.61 29.17
CA GLU A 171 55.96 2.48 29.47
C GLU A 171 56.20 2.67 30.98
N VAL A 172 55.12 2.80 31.76
CA VAL A 172 55.22 2.92 33.23
C VAL A 172 55.71 1.62 33.84
N GLU A 173 55.25 0.46 33.37
CA GLU A 173 55.71 -0.85 33.82
C GLU A 173 57.20 -1.05 33.52
N GLU A 174 57.67 -0.69 32.33
CA GLU A 174 59.10 -0.73 31.99
C GLU A 174 59.94 0.18 32.91
N ARG A 175 59.45 1.39 33.20
CA ARG A 175 60.11 2.32 34.14
C ARG A 175 60.12 1.80 35.57
N ALA A 176 59.07 1.11 36.00
CA ALA A 176 59.00 0.50 37.34
C ALA A 176 60.04 -0.61 37.48
N VAL A 177 60.12 -1.53 36.50
CA VAL A 177 61.15 -2.60 36.48
C VAL A 177 62.56 -2.00 36.48
N ALA A 178 62.79 -0.94 35.69
CA ALA A 178 64.09 -0.25 35.68
C ALA A 178 64.41 0.43 37.03
N ALA A 179 63.41 0.96 37.73
CA ALA A 179 63.58 1.55 39.05
C ALA A 179 63.88 0.48 40.10
N GLU A 180 63.15 -0.64 40.11
CA GLU A 180 63.41 -1.79 40.98
C GLU A 180 64.84 -2.33 40.80
N ALA A 181 65.30 -2.46 39.55
CA ALA A 181 66.68 -2.88 39.27
C ALA A 181 67.73 -1.89 39.82
N ARG A 182 67.45 -0.58 39.80
CA ARG A 182 68.33 0.44 40.40
C ARG A 182 68.35 0.35 41.92
N VAL A 183 67.19 0.12 42.54
CA VAL A 183 67.08 -0.06 44.00
C VAL A 183 67.87 -1.30 44.45
N ALA A 184 67.71 -2.43 43.76
CA ALA A 184 68.50 -3.63 44.06
C ALA A 184 70.02 -3.39 43.91
N GLN A 185 70.44 -2.64 42.89
CA GLN A 185 71.84 -2.25 42.73
C GLN A 185 72.33 -1.34 43.87
N THR A 186 71.51 -0.41 44.36
CA THR A 186 71.89 0.45 45.48
C THR A 186 72.00 -0.33 46.78
N GLU A 187 71.09 -1.27 47.04
CA GLU A 187 71.15 -2.17 48.20
C GLU A 187 72.42 -3.03 48.19
N GLU A 188 72.79 -3.59 47.03
CA GLU A 188 74.04 -4.36 46.91
C GLU A 188 75.28 -3.48 47.19
N ARG A 189 75.28 -2.22 46.73
CA ARG A 189 76.35 -1.27 47.02
C ARG A 189 76.41 -0.89 48.49
N GLU A 190 75.26 -0.70 49.14
CA GLU A 190 75.17 -0.41 50.57
C GLU A 190 75.72 -1.57 51.40
N ALA A 191 75.28 -2.80 51.14
CA ALA A 191 75.80 -4.00 51.79
C ALA A 191 77.32 -4.16 51.60
N ALA A 192 77.84 -3.86 50.41
CA ALA A 192 79.28 -3.86 50.15
C ALA A 192 80.03 -2.78 50.92
N THR A 193 79.44 -1.60 51.12
CA THR A 193 80.02 -0.54 51.95
C THR A 193 79.99 -0.88 53.44
N GLU A 194 78.90 -1.45 53.95
CA GLU A 194 78.80 -1.91 55.34
C GLU A 194 79.86 -2.97 55.65
N ALA A 195 80.07 -3.94 54.76
CA ALA A 195 81.11 -4.95 54.91
C ALA A 195 82.53 -4.34 54.96
N ARG A 196 82.79 -3.27 54.18
CA ARG A 196 84.06 -2.54 54.23
C ARG A 196 84.25 -1.76 55.52
N ILE A 197 83.17 -1.16 56.04
CA ILE A 197 83.20 -0.45 57.34
C ILE A 197 83.50 -1.44 58.46
N ALA A 198 82.79 -2.58 58.52
CA ALA A 198 83.05 -3.63 59.52
C ALA A 198 84.50 -4.14 59.47
N GLN A 199 85.05 -4.35 58.27
CA GLN A 199 86.46 -4.74 58.11
C GLN A 199 87.43 -3.63 58.60
N ALA A 200 87.11 -2.37 58.36
CA ALA A 200 87.92 -1.25 58.83
C ALA A 200 87.90 -1.14 60.36
N GLU A 201 86.75 -1.38 60.99
CA GLU A 201 86.60 -1.42 62.45
C GLU A 201 87.40 -2.56 63.08
N GLU A 202 87.37 -3.77 62.50
CA GLU A 202 88.18 -4.90 62.98
C GLU A 202 89.69 -4.59 62.90
N ARG A 203 90.13 -3.97 61.80
CA ARG A 203 91.52 -3.51 61.65
C ARG A 203 91.89 -2.45 62.68
N ALA A 204 90.99 -1.50 62.94
CA ALA A 204 91.21 -0.46 63.94
C ALA A 204 91.33 -1.05 65.36
N SER A 205 90.46 -2.00 65.72
CA SER A 205 90.53 -2.75 66.98
C SER A 205 91.84 -3.53 67.12
N THR A 206 92.27 -4.21 66.05
CA THR A 206 93.55 -4.92 66.01
C THR A 206 94.73 -3.97 66.18
N ALA A 207 94.70 -2.81 65.53
CA ALA A 207 95.74 -1.79 65.67
C ALA A 207 95.78 -1.22 67.09
N GLN A 208 94.63 -0.93 67.70
CA GLN A 208 94.55 -0.50 69.11
C GLN A 208 95.13 -1.53 70.07
N ALA A 209 94.82 -2.82 69.89
CA ALA A 209 95.41 -3.89 70.69
C ALA A 209 96.93 -4.00 70.50
N ALA A 210 97.45 -3.74 69.30
CA ALA A 210 98.88 -3.70 69.04
C ALA A 210 99.57 -2.49 69.71
N ILE A 211 98.93 -1.32 69.70
CA ILE A 211 99.41 -0.12 70.40
C ILE A 211 99.47 -0.36 71.91
N ALA A 212 98.39 -0.89 72.51
CA ALA A 212 98.37 -1.20 73.94
C ALA A 212 99.50 -2.16 74.37
N ARG A 213 99.78 -3.19 73.56
CA ARG A 213 100.91 -4.10 73.79
C ARG A 213 102.28 -3.42 73.63
N ALA A 214 102.39 -2.43 72.75
CA ALA A 214 103.62 -1.66 72.58
C ALA A 214 103.85 -0.75 73.80
N ASP A 215 102.79 -0.13 74.32
CA ASP A 215 102.85 0.67 75.54
C ASP A 215 103.24 -0.17 76.76
N GLU A 216 102.64 -1.37 76.94
CA GLU A 216 103.05 -2.30 78.00
C GLU A 216 104.54 -2.66 77.92
N ARG A 217 105.05 -2.93 76.70
CA ARG A 217 106.48 -3.22 76.49
C ARG A 217 107.35 -1.99 76.78
N ALA A 218 106.89 -0.78 76.45
CA ALA A 218 107.60 0.45 76.73
C ALA A 218 107.69 0.68 78.24
N SER A 219 106.59 0.53 78.99
CA SER A 219 106.59 0.60 80.45
C SER A 219 107.48 -0.47 81.10
N ASP A 220 107.49 -1.71 80.58
CA ASP A 220 108.39 -2.76 81.06
C ASP A 220 109.87 -2.45 80.76
N ALA A 221 110.15 -1.82 79.61
CA ALA A 221 111.48 -1.34 79.26
C ALA A 221 111.92 -0.17 80.14
N GLU A 222 111.04 0.79 80.42
CA GLU A 222 111.26 1.87 81.38
C GLU A 222 111.56 1.32 82.77
N ARG A 223 110.77 0.36 83.26
CA ARG A 223 111.06 -0.31 84.54
C ARG A 223 112.43 -1.01 84.54
N ARG A 224 112.81 -1.66 83.44
CA ARG A 224 114.16 -2.25 83.32
C ARG A 224 115.24 -1.19 83.27
N MET A 225 114.97 -0.04 82.65
CA MET A 225 115.88 1.11 82.67
C MET A 225 115.99 1.66 84.09
N THR A 226 114.90 1.89 84.82
CA THR A 226 114.96 2.32 86.22
C THR A 226 115.69 1.30 87.10
N GLU A 227 115.48 0.00 86.91
CA GLU A 227 116.25 -1.04 87.61
C GLU A 227 117.74 -1.05 87.19
N ALA A 228 118.04 -0.79 85.92
CA ALA A 228 119.41 -0.68 85.44
C ALA A 228 120.07 0.61 85.95
N GLU A 229 119.32 1.70 86.07
CA GLU A 229 119.69 2.97 86.69
C GLU A 229 119.83 2.81 88.19
N GLU A 230 119.06 1.96 88.88
CA GLU A 230 119.27 1.62 90.29
C GLU A 230 120.52 0.76 90.47
N ARG A 231 120.80 -0.18 89.54
CA ARG A 231 122.07 -0.95 89.52
C ARG A 231 123.25 -0.05 89.18
N ALA A 232 123.08 0.88 88.25
CA ALA A 232 124.08 1.88 87.88
C ALA A 232 124.25 2.86 89.04
N SER A 233 123.19 3.35 89.68
CA SER A 233 123.20 4.16 90.90
C SER A 233 123.79 3.40 92.08
N THR A 234 123.71 2.07 92.14
CA THR A 234 124.40 1.25 93.14
C THR A 234 125.89 1.11 92.80
N ALA A 235 126.25 0.99 91.52
CA ALA A 235 127.63 0.97 91.04
C ALA A 235 128.29 2.36 91.12
N GLU A 236 127.53 3.40 90.84
CA GLU A 236 127.83 4.80 91.04
C GLU A 236 127.81 5.11 92.52
N ALA A 237 126.91 4.61 93.37
CA ALA A 237 127.05 4.74 94.82
C ALA A 237 128.31 4.03 95.34
N ARG A 238 128.90 3.07 94.60
CA ARG A 238 130.25 2.54 94.89
C ARG A 238 131.37 3.40 94.31
N ILE A 239 131.16 4.04 93.15
CA ILE A 239 132.07 5.01 92.53
C ILE A 239 132.01 6.36 93.26
N ALA A 240 130.85 6.97 93.47
CA ALA A 240 130.47 7.95 94.48
C ALA A 240 130.78 7.53 95.92
N GLN A 241 130.80 6.28 96.40
CA GLN A 241 131.45 6.04 97.71
C GLN A 241 132.97 6.28 97.64
N ALA A 242 133.56 6.17 96.46
CA ALA A 242 134.95 6.55 96.17
C ALA A 242 135.12 8.05 95.81
N GLU A 243 134.10 8.71 95.22
CA GLU A 243 134.11 10.12 94.81
C GLU A 243 133.44 11.04 95.83
N GLN A 244 132.43 10.62 96.61
CA GLN A 244 131.85 11.24 97.81
C GLN A 244 132.79 11.12 99.02
N ARG A 245 133.92 10.40 98.90
CA ARG A 245 135.13 10.63 99.72
C ARG A 245 135.98 11.82 99.21
N ALA A 246 135.71 12.30 98.00
CA ALA A 246 136.40 13.40 97.32
C ALA A 246 135.51 14.64 97.05
N SER A 247 134.18 14.53 97.03
CA SER A 247 133.21 15.56 96.59
C SER A 247 132.16 15.94 97.64
N THR A 248 132.07 15.22 98.79
CA THR A 248 131.54 15.81 100.06
C THR A 248 132.33 17.05 100.48
N ALA A 249 133.51 17.24 99.90
CA ALA A 249 134.31 18.45 100.04
C ALA A 249 133.83 19.62 99.17
N GLU A 250 133.05 19.43 98.09
CA GLU A 250 132.85 20.50 97.09
C GLU A 250 131.40 20.74 96.62
N ALA A 251 130.48 19.77 96.64
CA ALA A 251 129.16 19.91 96.00
C ALA A 251 127.97 20.15 96.96
N SER A 252 128.20 20.17 98.28
CA SER A 252 127.25 20.70 99.29
C SER A 252 126.87 22.17 99.02
N GLN A 253 127.63 22.83 98.15
CA GLN A 253 127.53 24.24 97.84
C GLN A 253 126.77 24.55 96.54
N GLN A 254 126.57 23.59 95.61
CA GLN A 254 125.91 23.85 94.32
C GLN A 254 124.48 23.25 94.19
N SER A 255 124.16 22.18 94.92
CA SER A 255 122.85 21.51 94.87
C SER A 255 121.69 22.33 95.50
N ALA A 256 121.99 23.28 96.39
CA ALA A 256 120.98 24.15 96.98
C ALA A 256 120.45 25.22 95.99
N GLU A 257 121.22 25.58 94.95
CA GLU A 257 120.84 26.61 93.99
C GLU A 257 120.05 26.06 92.78
N ALA A 258 120.17 24.77 92.43
CA ALA A 258 119.48 24.16 91.27
C ALA A 258 118.03 23.69 91.57
N ALA A 259 117.75 23.23 92.79
CA ALA A 259 116.44 22.69 93.18
C ALA A 259 115.29 23.74 93.14
N LEU A 260 115.61 25.03 93.16
CA LEU A 260 114.65 26.13 93.10
C LEU A 260 114.18 26.47 91.67
N ASN A 261 114.86 25.96 90.64
CA ASN A 261 114.58 26.26 89.22
C ASN A 261 113.75 25.17 88.52
N GLU A 262 113.92 23.89 88.90
CA GLU A 262 113.13 22.76 88.36
C GLU A 262 111.66 22.77 88.82
N GLU A 263 111.40 23.19 90.06
CA GLU A 263 110.06 23.36 90.63
C GLU A 263 109.22 24.40 89.84
N ARG A 264 109.88 25.40 89.22
CA ARG A 264 109.20 26.40 88.37
C ARG A 264 108.85 25.86 86.98
N GLN A 265 109.68 24.99 86.40
CA GLN A 265 109.44 24.38 85.09
C GLN A 265 108.39 23.25 85.14
N ALA A 266 108.31 22.51 86.25
CA ALA A 266 107.29 21.47 86.45
C ALA A 266 105.84 22.04 86.52
N ARG A 267 105.67 23.28 86.99
CA ARG A 267 104.34 23.94 87.08
C ARG A 267 103.83 24.49 85.75
N GLU A 268 104.72 24.86 84.82
CA GLU A 268 104.35 25.28 83.45
C GLU A 268 103.93 24.10 82.56
N ALA A 269 104.54 22.93 82.72
CA ALA A 269 104.20 21.72 81.97
C ALA A 269 102.82 21.12 82.35
N LEU A 270 102.40 21.23 83.61
CA LEU A 270 101.07 20.80 84.05
C LEU A 270 99.95 21.70 83.52
N ASN A 271 100.21 22.99 83.33
CA ASN A 271 99.22 23.94 82.82
C ASN A 271 98.97 23.78 81.30
N THR A 272 99.98 23.35 80.55
CA THR A 272 99.84 23.05 79.11
C THR A 272 99.13 21.72 78.85
N ALA A 273 99.32 20.71 79.71
CA ALA A 273 98.58 19.44 79.63
C ALA A 273 97.08 19.60 79.97
N ALA A 274 96.73 20.51 80.89
CA ALA A 274 95.34 20.82 81.22
C ALA A 274 94.61 21.50 80.05
N ALA A 275 95.25 22.46 79.37
CA ALA A 275 94.69 23.12 78.18
C ALA A 275 94.43 22.16 77.01
N ALA A 276 95.30 21.18 76.78
CA ALA A 276 95.12 20.18 75.73
C ALA A 276 93.92 19.24 75.99
N LYS A 277 93.63 18.94 77.27
CA LYS A 277 92.49 18.10 77.66
C LYS A 277 91.15 18.82 77.55
N ASP A 278 91.11 20.12 77.83
CA ASP A 278 89.89 20.92 77.61
C ASP A 278 89.55 21.03 76.11
N GLU A 279 90.56 21.02 75.24
CA GLU A 279 90.39 21.06 73.78
C GLU A 279 89.89 19.71 73.21
N ASP A 280 90.31 18.58 73.78
CA ASP A 280 89.76 17.26 73.45
C ASP A 280 88.30 17.09 73.90
N ILE A 281 87.93 17.65 75.06
CA ILE A 281 86.54 17.65 75.55
C ILE A 281 85.64 18.50 74.64
N ALA A 282 86.14 19.62 74.11
CA ALA A 282 85.42 20.44 73.14
C ALA A 282 85.17 19.68 71.82
N ARG A 283 86.18 18.96 71.32
CA ARG A 283 86.10 18.16 70.08
C ARG A 283 85.05 17.03 70.18
N LEU A 284 85.08 16.25 71.25
CA LEU A 284 84.13 15.14 71.48
C LEU A 284 82.69 15.64 71.66
N THR A 285 82.51 16.83 72.24
CA THR A 285 81.19 17.45 72.38
C THR A 285 80.61 17.86 71.02
N GLN A 286 81.45 18.31 70.10
CA GLN A 286 81.06 18.68 68.74
C GLN A 286 80.67 17.46 67.90
N GLU A 287 81.46 16.38 67.96
CA GLU A 287 81.18 15.12 67.24
C GLU A 287 79.86 14.48 67.68
N ARG A 288 79.58 14.46 68.99
CA ARG A 288 78.30 13.97 69.53
C ARG A 288 77.10 14.78 69.03
N ASN A 289 77.24 16.11 68.93
CA ASN A 289 76.16 16.97 68.45
C ASN A 289 75.93 16.81 66.94
N ALA A 290 76.99 16.58 66.15
CA ALA A 290 76.88 16.26 64.73
C ALA A 290 76.15 14.93 64.49
N ALA A 291 76.51 13.87 65.22
CA ALA A 291 75.85 12.56 65.11
C ALA A 291 74.35 12.60 65.49
N ARG A 292 73.97 13.42 66.48
CA ARG A 292 72.55 13.63 66.83
C ARG A 292 71.77 14.38 65.76
N HIS A 293 72.42 15.30 65.04
CA HIS A 293 71.77 16.01 63.95
C HIS A 293 71.54 15.09 62.75
N GLU A 294 72.52 14.25 62.38
CA GLU A 294 72.36 13.25 61.32
C GLU A 294 71.26 12.23 61.62
N ALA A 295 71.19 11.73 62.86
CA ALA A 295 70.12 10.82 63.28
C ALA A 295 68.73 11.46 63.18
N ALA A 296 68.61 12.75 63.53
CA ALA A 296 67.35 13.50 63.37
C ALA A 296 66.99 13.67 61.88
N THR A 297 67.95 13.98 61.02
CA THR A 297 67.70 14.12 59.57
C THR A 297 67.32 12.80 58.90
N LEU A 298 67.87 11.67 59.35
CA LEU A 298 67.50 10.35 58.85
C LEU A 298 66.10 9.92 59.32
N GLY A 299 65.71 10.29 60.54
CA GLY A 299 64.34 10.10 61.04
C GLY A 299 63.31 10.89 60.24
N GLU A 300 63.60 12.17 59.95
CA GLU A 300 62.73 13.01 59.11
C GLU A 300 62.63 12.48 57.67
N ALA A 301 63.73 11.96 57.10
CA ALA A 301 63.73 11.33 55.79
C ALA A 301 62.92 10.02 55.76
N GLY A 302 63.04 9.18 56.80
CA GLY A 302 62.24 7.95 56.95
C GLY A 302 60.74 8.22 57.06
N ASP A 303 60.35 9.23 57.84
CA ASP A 303 58.95 9.66 57.96
C ASP A 303 58.39 10.24 56.65
N ALA A 304 59.24 10.93 55.86
CA ALA A 304 58.86 11.43 54.54
C ALA A 304 58.65 10.27 53.56
N HIS A 305 59.54 9.26 53.56
CA HIS A 305 59.43 8.10 52.68
C HIS A 305 58.21 7.22 53.01
N ALA A 306 57.91 7.03 54.30
CA ALA A 306 56.71 6.31 54.73
C ALA A 306 55.42 6.99 54.25
N LYS A 307 55.36 8.33 54.28
CA LYS A 307 54.22 9.11 53.76
C LYS A 307 54.10 9.02 52.24
N GLU A 308 55.22 8.96 51.52
CA GLU A 308 55.19 8.73 50.08
C GLU A 308 54.66 7.33 49.78
N VAL A 309 55.19 6.27 50.38
CA VAL A 309 54.70 4.89 50.17
C VAL A 309 53.20 4.76 50.43
N GLN A 310 52.70 5.41 51.50
CA GLN A 310 51.26 5.49 51.79
C GLN A 310 50.47 6.14 50.64
N ARG A 311 50.95 7.27 50.10
CA ARG A 311 50.31 7.95 48.95
C ARG A 311 50.31 7.08 47.71
N TRP A 312 51.42 6.43 47.39
CA TRP A 312 51.51 5.53 46.23
C TRP A 312 50.55 4.33 46.37
N ALA A 313 50.40 3.78 47.59
CA ALA A 313 49.44 2.71 47.86
C ALA A 313 47.98 3.18 47.69
N GLU A 314 47.65 4.38 48.21
CA GLU A 314 46.33 4.99 48.04
C GLU A 314 46.04 5.29 46.57
N GLU A 315 46.99 5.85 45.82
CA GLU A 315 46.87 6.13 44.40
C GLU A 315 46.70 4.86 43.56
N SER A 316 47.45 3.80 43.88
CA SER A 316 47.31 2.49 43.23
C SER A 316 45.93 1.88 43.50
N SER A 317 45.44 1.94 44.74
CA SER A 317 44.11 1.44 45.09
C SER A 317 43.00 2.22 44.37
N ALA A 318 43.13 3.54 44.27
CA ALA A 318 42.20 4.39 43.56
C ALA A 318 42.25 4.17 42.04
N ALA A 319 43.43 3.91 41.48
CA ALA A 319 43.60 3.54 40.08
C ALA A 319 42.96 2.19 39.76
N SER A 320 43.14 1.19 40.64
CA SER A 320 42.49 -0.13 40.50
C SER A 320 40.97 -0.02 40.56
N SER A 321 40.42 0.76 41.50
CA SER A 321 38.98 1.02 41.58
C SER A 321 38.43 1.67 40.31
N ARG A 322 39.13 2.70 39.80
CA ARG A 322 38.77 3.36 38.52
C ARG A 322 38.84 2.41 37.32
N ALA A 323 39.82 1.50 37.27
CA ALA A 323 39.91 0.50 36.21
C ALA A 323 38.75 -0.50 36.27
N GLN A 324 38.34 -0.90 37.48
CA GLN A 324 37.24 -1.83 37.69
C GLN A 324 35.88 -1.21 37.33
N ASP A 325 35.67 0.07 37.66
CA ASP A 325 34.51 0.86 37.22
C ASP A 325 34.50 1.09 35.69
N ALA A 326 35.67 1.26 35.07
CA ALA A 326 35.76 1.36 33.62
C ALA A 326 35.44 0.03 32.93
N ALA A 327 35.88 -1.09 33.50
CA ALA A 327 35.60 -2.43 33.00
C ALA A 327 34.11 -2.79 33.13
N SER A 328 33.45 -2.44 34.25
CA SER A 328 32.01 -2.67 34.40
C SER A 328 31.21 -1.87 33.38
N ARG A 329 31.52 -0.58 33.19
CA ARG A 329 30.89 0.26 32.15
C ARG A 329 31.14 -0.25 30.73
N ALA A 330 32.33 -0.80 30.45
CA ALA A 330 32.62 -1.43 29.16
C ALA A 330 31.83 -2.73 28.95
N SER A 331 31.64 -3.52 30.00
CA SER A 331 30.81 -4.72 29.93
C SER A 331 29.33 -4.40 29.73
N GLU A 332 28.83 -3.33 30.37
CA GLU A 332 27.46 -2.83 30.19
C GLU A 332 27.25 -2.29 28.78
N SER A 333 28.20 -1.52 28.23
CA SER A 333 28.09 -1.01 26.86
C SER A 333 28.15 -2.12 25.82
N LEU A 334 28.96 -3.16 26.03
CA LEU A 334 28.96 -4.36 25.17
C LEU A 334 27.62 -5.11 25.24
N ALA A 335 27.02 -5.22 26.43
CA ALA A 335 25.70 -5.84 26.57
C ALA A 335 24.60 -5.02 25.87
N GLN A 336 24.66 -3.68 25.96
CA GLN A 336 23.74 -2.79 25.25
C GLN A 336 23.90 -2.90 23.72
N LEU A 337 25.14 -2.98 23.22
CA LEU A 337 25.41 -3.18 21.79
C LEU A 337 24.90 -4.54 21.30
N ALA A 338 25.05 -5.60 22.09
CA ALA A 338 24.50 -6.91 21.77
C ALA A 338 22.97 -6.91 21.72
N ALA A 339 22.31 -6.21 22.66
CA ALA A 339 20.86 -6.05 22.66
C ALA A 339 20.36 -5.27 21.42
N LEU A 340 21.00 -4.14 21.10
CA LEU A 340 20.69 -3.36 19.90
C LEU A 340 20.92 -4.16 18.60
N GLN A 341 21.97 -4.99 18.55
CA GLN A 341 22.21 -5.88 17.43
C GLN A 341 21.07 -6.92 17.27
N THR A 342 20.60 -7.50 18.38
CA THR A 342 19.45 -8.42 18.33
C THR A 342 18.15 -7.73 17.89
N GLU A 343 17.89 -6.50 18.34
CA GLU A 343 16.73 -5.72 17.89
C GLU A 343 16.82 -5.37 16.41
N LEU A 344 18.01 -5.00 15.91
CA LEU A 344 18.25 -4.75 14.49
C LEU A 344 18.00 -6.00 13.64
N ASP A 345 18.46 -7.16 14.09
CA ASP A 345 18.27 -8.42 13.36
C ASP A 345 16.80 -8.87 13.39
N GLN A 346 16.07 -8.63 14.49
CA GLN A 346 14.62 -8.83 14.56
C GLN A 346 13.88 -7.90 13.59
N ALA A 347 14.19 -6.60 13.59
CA ALA A 347 13.56 -5.64 12.69
C ALA A 347 13.83 -5.98 11.20
N ARG A 348 15.03 -6.49 10.88
CA ARG A 348 15.36 -6.97 9.53
C ARG A 348 14.54 -8.19 9.14
N ALA A 349 14.36 -9.16 10.05
CA ALA A 349 13.54 -10.35 9.81
C ALA A 349 12.05 -10.01 9.66
N GLU A 350 11.54 -9.07 10.45
CA GLU A 350 10.18 -8.56 10.32
C GLU A 350 9.98 -7.84 8.97
N LEU A 351 10.93 -7.00 8.56
CA LEU A 351 10.86 -6.31 7.27
C LEU A 351 10.92 -7.29 6.09
N SER A 352 11.75 -8.35 6.15
CA SER A 352 11.75 -9.37 5.10
C SER A 352 10.43 -10.14 5.07
N ALA A 353 9.89 -10.54 6.23
CA ALA A 353 8.60 -11.21 6.32
C ALA A 353 7.44 -10.32 5.79
N GLN A 354 7.48 -9.01 6.06
CA GLN A 354 6.50 -8.07 5.50
C GLN A 354 6.62 -7.92 3.98
N ARG A 355 7.85 -7.91 3.44
CA ARG A 355 8.07 -7.88 1.99
C ARG A 355 7.55 -9.15 1.31
N ASP A 356 7.80 -10.31 1.90
CA ASP A 356 7.33 -11.59 1.39
C ASP A 356 5.80 -11.68 1.45
N ALA A 357 5.20 -11.22 2.55
CA ALA A 357 3.74 -11.16 2.69
C ALA A 357 3.09 -10.20 1.70
N ASN A 358 3.70 -9.04 1.44
CA ASN A 358 3.22 -8.11 0.43
C ASN A 358 3.40 -8.65 -0.99
N ALA A 359 4.50 -9.34 -1.29
CA ALA A 359 4.69 -10.03 -2.57
C ALA A 359 3.60 -11.09 -2.79
N ALA A 360 3.32 -11.93 -1.79
CA ALA A 360 2.27 -12.93 -1.86
C ALA A 360 0.87 -12.30 -2.08
N ARG A 361 0.57 -11.18 -1.40
CA ARG A 361 -0.68 -10.42 -1.62
C ARG A 361 -0.78 -9.83 -3.03
N HIS A 362 0.33 -9.35 -3.58
CA HIS A 362 0.35 -8.86 -4.96
C HIS A 362 0.16 -9.97 -5.98
N ASP A 363 0.75 -11.13 -5.76
CA ASP A 363 0.57 -12.32 -6.60
C ASP A 363 -0.88 -12.81 -6.55
N GLU A 364 -1.49 -12.84 -5.35
CA GLU A 364 -2.90 -13.20 -5.17
C GLU A 364 -3.83 -12.18 -5.85
N ALA A 365 -3.57 -10.87 -5.70
CA ALA A 365 -4.33 -9.84 -6.39
C ALA A 365 -4.16 -9.90 -7.93
N ALA A 366 -2.97 -10.28 -8.42
CA ALA A 366 -2.74 -10.50 -9.85
C ALA A 366 -3.51 -11.73 -10.35
N ALA A 367 -3.55 -12.82 -9.59
CA ALA A 367 -4.35 -13.99 -9.91
C ALA A 367 -5.85 -13.67 -9.95
N GLN A 368 -6.36 -12.94 -8.95
CA GLN A 368 -7.76 -12.50 -8.90
C GLN A 368 -8.13 -11.59 -10.10
N ARG A 369 -7.24 -10.66 -10.48
CA ARG A 369 -7.44 -9.85 -11.70
C ARG A 369 -7.49 -10.71 -12.96
N GLY A 370 -6.60 -11.68 -13.09
CA GLY A 370 -6.62 -12.62 -14.22
C GLY A 370 -7.89 -13.47 -14.27
N GLU A 371 -8.45 -13.86 -13.12
CA GLU A 371 -9.75 -14.55 -13.06
C GLU A 371 -10.91 -13.62 -13.46
N LEU A 372 -10.93 -12.38 -12.97
CA LEU A 372 -11.95 -11.38 -13.35
C LEU A 372 -11.92 -11.09 -14.85
N GLU A 373 -10.74 -10.93 -15.45
CA GLU A 373 -10.58 -10.73 -16.88
C GLU A 373 -11.12 -11.92 -17.69
N ARG A 374 -10.89 -13.16 -17.23
CA ARG A 374 -11.44 -14.37 -17.85
C ARG A 374 -12.96 -14.41 -17.76
N VAL A 375 -13.52 -14.18 -16.57
CA VAL A 375 -14.99 -14.17 -16.37
C VAL A 375 -15.64 -13.06 -17.20
N GLN A 376 -15.01 -11.89 -17.30
CA GLN A 376 -15.50 -10.80 -18.13
C GLN A 376 -15.47 -11.15 -19.61
N HIS A 377 -14.41 -11.82 -20.08
CA HIS A 377 -14.33 -12.32 -21.45
C HIS A 377 -15.42 -13.36 -21.73
N GLU A 378 -15.61 -14.32 -20.85
CA GLU A 378 -16.67 -15.35 -20.96
C GLU A 378 -18.07 -14.73 -20.98
N LEU A 379 -18.33 -13.71 -20.14
CA LEU A 379 -19.59 -12.98 -20.13
C LEU A 379 -19.84 -12.22 -21.43
N ASN A 380 -18.81 -11.58 -21.99
CA ASN A 380 -18.93 -10.86 -23.26
C ASN A 380 -19.22 -11.84 -24.41
N VAL A 381 -18.51 -12.97 -24.46
CA VAL A 381 -18.79 -14.04 -25.43
C VAL A 381 -20.22 -14.56 -25.28
N ALA A 382 -20.69 -14.79 -24.06
CA ALA A 382 -22.06 -15.22 -23.82
C ALA A 382 -23.10 -14.17 -24.25
N ARG A 383 -22.83 -12.87 -24.06
CA ARG A 383 -23.70 -11.78 -24.52
C ARG A 383 -23.77 -11.70 -26.03
N GLU A 384 -22.64 -11.82 -26.73
CA GLU A 384 -22.62 -11.88 -28.20
C GLU A 384 -23.40 -13.10 -28.73
N GLN A 385 -23.26 -14.25 -28.08
CA GLN A 385 -24.04 -15.44 -28.40
C GLN A 385 -25.54 -15.27 -28.16
N LEU A 386 -25.95 -14.51 -27.14
CA LEU A 386 -27.37 -14.17 -26.91
C LEU A 386 -27.90 -13.17 -27.94
N ALA A 387 -27.11 -12.17 -28.32
CA ALA A 387 -27.50 -11.19 -29.33
C ALA A 387 -27.73 -11.85 -30.69
N THR A 388 -26.78 -12.67 -31.14
CA THR A 388 -26.90 -13.45 -32.40
C THR A 388 -28.10 -14.39 -32.40
N MET A 389 -28.41 -15.03 -31.27
CA MET A 389 -29.63 -15.83 -31.12
C MET A 389 -30.91 -15.02 -31.20
N SER A 390 -30.94 -13.86 -30.54
CA SER A 390 -32.10 -12.98 -30.53
C SER A 390 -32.42 -12.51 -31.96
N GLU A 391 -31.40 -12.10 -32.71
CA GLU A 391 -31.53 -11.74 -34.13
C GLU A 391 -32.02 -12.92 -34.97
N ALA A 392 -31.46 -14.11 -34.78
CA ALA A 392 -31.91 -15.31 -35.49
C ALA A 392 -33.37 -15.69 -35.17
N ASN A 393 -33.82 -15.44 -33.93
CA ASN A 393 -35.20 -15.69 -33.51
C ASN A 393 -36.16 -14.63 -34.08
N ALA A 394 -35.75 -13.36 -34.12
CA ALA A 394 -36.52 -12.29 -34.76
C ALA A 394 -36.68 -12.55 -36.27
N ALA A 395 -35.61 -12.98 -36.95
CA ALA A 395 -35.66 -13.35 -38.36
C ALA A 395 -36.60 -14.54 -38.61
N ALA A 396 -36.51 -15.60 -37.80
CA ALA A 396 -37.42 -16.75 -37.91
C ALA A 396 -38.89 -16.34 -37.69
N THR A 397 -39.15 -15.45 -36.73
CA THR A 397 -40.51 -14.95 -36.47
C THR A 397 -41.03 -14.16 -37.68
N ALA A 398 -40.19 -13.33 -38.31
CA ALA A 398 -40.56 -12.60 -39.52
C ALA A 398 -40.83 -13.53 -40.72
N GLU A 399 -40.10 -14.64 -40.86
CA GLU A 399 -40.38 -15.63 -41.90
C GLU A 399 -41.69 -16.39 -41.65
N THR A 400 -42.00 -16.76 -40.40
CA THR A 400 -43.30 -17.39 -40.08
C THR A 400 -44.49 -16.48 -40.39
N THR A 401 -44.39 -15.19 -40.08
CA THR A 401 -45.50 -14.25 -40.35
C THR A 401 -45.67 -14.03 -41.84
N ARG A 402 -44.57 -13.96 -42.60
CA ARG A 402 -44.61 -13.90 -44.07
C ARG A 402 -45.26 -15.14 -44.69
N LEU A 403 -44.80 -16.34 -44.31
CA LEU A 403 -45.39 -17.59 -44.82
C LEU A 403 -46.87 -17.73 -44.46
N ALA A 404 -47.31 -17.17 -43.31
CA ALA A 404 -48.72 -17.16 -42.91
C ALA A 404 -49.54 -16.21 -43.77
N HIS A 405 -48.99 -15.05 -44.06
CA HIS A 405 -49.60 -14.10 -44.98
C HIS A 405 -49.75 -14.70 -46.38
N ASP A 406 -48.67 -15.27 -46.92
CA ASP A 406 -48.66 -15.88 -48.26
C ASP A 406 -49.65 -17.04 -48.36
N ALA A 407 -49.70 -17.92 -47.36
CA ALA A 407 -50.68 -19.01 -47.29
C ALA A 407 -52.13 -18.50 -47.23
N SER A 408 -52.40 -17.46 -46.42
CA SER A 408 -53.74 -16.86 -46.34
C SER A 408 -54.16 -16.22 -47.67
N SER A 409 -53.23 -15.61 -48.39
CA SER A 409 -53.48 -15.00 -49.70
C SER A 409 -53.77 -16.07 -50.76
N ALA A 410 -53.04 -17.19 -50.75
CA ALA A 410 -53.26 -18.32 -51.64
C ALA A 410 -54.59 -19.02 -51.35
N ALA A 411 -54.97 -19.16 -50.08
CA ALA A 411 -56.25 -19.74 -49.68
C ALA A 411 -57.43 -18.91 -50.20
N ARG A 412 -57.39 -17.57 -50.02
CA ARG A 412 -58.42 -16.68 -50.58
C ARG A 412 -58.52 -16.76 -52.11
N ARG A 413 -57.38 -16.92 -52.81
CA ARG A 413 -57.39 -17.11 -54.27
C ARG A 413 -58.02 -18.44 -54.68
N ALA A 414 -57.78 -19.51 -53.93
CA ALA A 414 -58.40 -20.81 -54.17
C ALA A 414 -59.91 -20.77 -53.92
N GLU A 415 -60.36 -20.23 -52.77
CA GLU A 415 -61.78 -20.07 -52.45
C GLU A 415 -62.52 -19.20 -53.49
N ALA A 416 -61.91 -18.09 -53.91
CA ALA A 416 -62.49 -17.22 -54.94
C ALA A 416 -62.59 -17.92 -56.30
N ALA A 417 -61.64 -18.80 -56.62
CA ALA A 417 -61.77 -19.65 -57.79
C ALA A 417 -62.96 -20.62 -57.60
N GLU A 418 -63.12 -21.25 -56.42
CA GLU A 418 -64.16 -22.28 -56.18
C GLU A 418 -65.55 -21.74 -56.32
N GLN A 419 -65.76 -20.56 -55.77
CA GLN A 419 -67.00 -19.82 -55.95
C GLN A 419 -67.30 -19.58 -57.43
N ARG A 420 -66.30 -19.23 -58.25
CA ARG A 420 -66.49 -19.02 -59.70
C ARG A 420 -66.79 -20.31 -60.47
N VAL A 421 -66.18 -21.43 -60.12
CA VAL A 421 -66.53 -22.72 -60.76
C VAL A 421 -67.94 -23.15 -60.40
N THR A 422 -68.33 -23.09 -59.12
CA THR A 422 -69.70 -23.42 -58.71
C THR A 422 -70.74 -22.52 -59.37
N GLU A 423 -70.45 -21.23 -59.54
CA GLU A 423 -71.32 -20.29 -60.26
C GLU A 423 -71.45 -20.65 -61.76
N LEU A 424 -70.35 -21.05 -62.40
CA LEU A 424 -70.37 -21.46 -63.81
C LEU A 424 -71.06 -22.82 -64.01
N GLU A 425 -70.88 -23.77 -63.09
CA GLU A 425 -71.58 -25.05 -63.10
C GLU A 425 -73.08 -24.87 -62.91
N HIS A 426 -73.50 -23.97 -62.01
CA HIS A 426 -74.91 -23.62 -61.85
C HIS A 426 -75.50 -23.01 -63.12
N LYS A 427 -74.79 -22.04 -63.74
CA LYS A 427 -75.19 -21.44 -65.03
C LYS A 427 -75.26 -22.47 -66.16
N LEU A 428 -74.36 -23.46 -66.18
CA LEU A 428 -74.41 -24.56 -67.13
C LEU A 428 -75.66 -25.42 -66.92
N ALA A 429 -75.94 -25.84 -65.68
CA ALA A 429 -77.11 -26.65 -65.35
C ALA A 429 -78.44 -25.94 -65.64
N GLU A 430 -78.54 -24.63 -65.36
CA GLU A 430 -79.69 -23.81 -65.73
C GLU A 430 -79.90 -23.76 -67.25
N ARG A 431 -78.82 -23.66 -68.04
CA ARG A 431 -78.92 -23.61 -69.50
C ARG A 431 -79.20 -24.97 -70.12
N GLU A 432 -78.62 -26.04 -69.58
CA GLU A 432 -78.90 -27.41 -70.00
C GLU A 432 -80.36 -27.81 -69.69
N SER A 433 -80.89 -27.43 -68.52
CA SER A 433 -82.31 -27.63 -68.18
C SER A 433 -83.25 -26.78 -69.05
N ALA A 434 -82.90 -25.52 -69.33
CA ALA A 434 -83.67 -24.69 -70.27
C ALA A 434 -83.69 -25.26 -71.70
N HIS A 435 -82.57 -25.85 -72.14
CA HIS A 435 -82.47 -26.54 -73.43
C HIS A 435 -83.31 -27.83 -73.46
N ALA A 436 -83.23 -28.65 -72.41
CA ALA A 436 -84.03 -29.87 -72.28
C ALA A 436 -85.54 -29.58 -72.30
N GLN A 437 -86.01 -28.57 -71.56
CA GLN A 437 -87.41 -28.13 -71.58
C GLN A 437 -87.87 -27.62 -72.96
N ARG A 438 -86.96 -27.04 -73.75
CA ARG A 438 -87.27 -26.51 -75.08
C ARG A 438 -87.35 -27.61 -76.13
N LEU A 439 -86.46 -28.60 -76.09
CA LEU A 439 -86.54 -29.81 -76.91
C LEU A 439 -87.84 -30.58 -76.66
N GLU A 440 -88.28 -30.65 -75.40
CA GLU A 440 -89.54 -31.29 -75.03
C GLU A 440 -90.76 -30.53 -75.60
N ARG A 441 -90.74 -29.18 -75.64
CA ARG A 441 -91.77 -28.37 -76.33
C ARG A 441 -91.79 -28.57 -77.85
N VAL A 442 -90.62 -28.72 -78.47
CA VAL A 442 -90.52 -28.96 -79.94
C VAL A 442 -91.04 -30.36 -80.29
N GLN A 443 -90.78 -31.37 -79.46
CA GLN A 443 -91.35 -32.71 -79.64
C GLN A 443 -92.87 -32.75 -79.43
N GLN A 444 -93.41 -31.96 -78.49
CA GLN A 444 -94.86 -31.86 -78.28
C GLN A 444 -95.61 -31.12 -79.42
N GLN A 445 -94.92 -30.33 -80.25
CA GLN A 445 -95.51 -29.64 -81.41
C GLN A 445 -95.45 -30.44 -82.73
N GLY A 446 -94.74 -31.58 -82.77
CA GLY A 446 -94.58 -32.39 -83.99
C GLY A 446 -95.67 -33.44 -84.27
N THR A 447 -96.75 -33.50 -83.48
CA THR A 447 -97.79 -34.55 -83.59
C THR A 447 -99.22 -34.00 -83.66
N ALA A 448 -99.50 -33.09 -84.60
CA ALA A 448 -100.86 -32.80 -85.05
C ALA A 448 -100.87 -32.13 -86.44
N SER A 449 -101.19 -32.94 -87.46
CA SER A 449 -101.99 -32.64 -88.68
C SER A 449 -101.64 -31.43 -89.59
N ASP A 450 -101.86 -31.38 -90.90
CA ASP A 450 -102.03 -32.29 -92.06
C ASP A 450 -102.11 -31.34 -93.30
N SER A 451 -101.87 -31.85 -94.51
CA SER A 451 -102.08 -31.23 -95.85
C SER A 451 -101.03 -30.29 -96.52
N SER A 452 -100.49 -30.83 -97.63
CA SER A 452 -100.19 -30.25 -98.97
C SER A 452 -99.01 -29.30 -99.23
N SER A 453 -98.02 -29.87 -99.94
CA SER A 453 -97.18 -29.34 -101.03
C SER A 453 -96.10 -28.27 -100.78
N PRO A 454 -95.04 -28.26 -101.62
CA PRO A 454 -93.67 -28.04 -101.17
C PRO A 454 -93.17 -26.63 -101.47
N ASP A 455 -91.97 -26.34 -100.94
CA ASP A 455 -91.07 -25.24 -101.31
C ASP A 455 -91.02 -24.04 -100.33
N LYS A 456 -90.23 -24.20 -99.26
CA LYS A 456 -89.20 -23.23 -98.80
C LYS A 456 -88.47 -23.74 -97.55
N PRO A 457 -87.15 -23.50 -97.43
CA PRO A 457 -86.37 -23.94 -96.28
C PRO A 457 -86.63 -23.02 -95.08
N PHE A 458 -87.01 -23.59 -93.93
CA PHE A 458 -87.05 -22.88 -92.64
C PHE A 458 -85.64 -22.94 -92.01
N PRO A 459 -84.90 -21.81 -91.84
CA PRO A 459 -83.57 -21.79 -91.24
C PRO A 459 -83.54 -21.23 -89.80
N GLU A 460 -84.69 -20.86 -89.21
CA GLU A 460 -84.72 -20.11 -87.95
C GLU A 460 -84.66 -20.95 -86.67
N THR A 461 -84.96 -22.25 -86.76
CA THR A 461 -84.83 -23.20 -85.63
C THR A 461 -83.39 -23.70 -85.50
N GLU A 462 -82.75 -24.08 -86.61
CA GLU A 462 -81.36 -24.53 -86.63
C GLU A 462 -80.37 -23.42 -86.24
N SER A 463 -80.62 -22.17 -86.63
CA SER A 463 -79.73 -21.04 -86.29
C SER A 463 -79.77 -20.68 -84.80
N LYS A 464 -80.92 -20.77 -84.12
CA LYS A 464 -81.02 -20.53 -82.67
C LYS A 464 -80.46 -21.69 -81.85
N GLU A 465 -80.64 -22.94 -82.31
CA GLU A 465 -79.99 -24.11 -81.71
C GLU A 465 -78.47 -24.07 -81.86
N ALA A 466 -77.97 -23.68 -83.04
CA ALA A 466 -76.53 -23.53 -83.28
C ALA A 466 -75.89 -22.43 -82.41
N VAL A 467 -76.56 -21.28 -82.23
CA VAL A 467 -76.07 -20.19 -81.36
C VAL A 467 -76.04 -20.64 -79.90
N MET A 468 -77.07 -21.33 -79.40
CA MET A 468 -77.09 -21.83 -78.02
C MET A 468 -76.10 -22.99 -77.80
N ALA A 469 -75.84 -23.81 -78.82
CA ALA A 469 -74.81 -24.85 -78.77
C ALA A 469 -73.40 -24.25 -78.72
N ASP A 470 -73.15 -23.15 -79.43
CA ASP A 470 -71.88 -22.41 -79.37
C ASP A 470 -71.73 -21.69 -78.01
N GLU A 471 -72.82 -21.16 -77.45
CA GLU A 471 -72.84 -20.65 -76.06
C GLU A 471 -72.51 -21.75 -75.04
N LEU A 472 -73.10 -22.95 -75.14
CA LEU A 472 -72.77 -24.10 -74.29
C LEU A 472 -71.31 -24.56 -74.48
N ALA A 473 -70.81 -24.55 -75.72
CA ALA A 473 -69.41 -24.88 -76.00
C ALA A 473 -68.45 -23.83 -75.41
N SER A 474 -68.82 -22.55 -75.45
CA SER A 474 -68.05 -21.46 -74.85
C SER A 474 -68.03 -21.55 -73.32
N LEU A 475 -69.18 -21.86 -72.69
CA LEU A 475 -69.28 -22.09 -71.24
C LEU A 475 -68.45 -23.31 -70.82
N ARG A 476 -68.49 -24.41 -71.58
CA ARG A 476 -67.63 -25.59 -71.32
C ARG A 476 -66.14 -25.27 -71.46
N ARG A 477 -65.74 -24.46 -72.44
CA ARG A 477 -64.36 -23.96 -72.57
C ARG A 477 -63.97 -23.06 -71.40
N GLN A 478 -64.90 -22.23 -70.92
CA GLN A 478 -64.69 -21.36 -69.76
C GLN A 478 -64.57 -22.15 -68.46
N ILE A 479 -65.39 -23.18 -68.24
CA ILE A 479 -65.26 -24.11 -67.11
C ILE A 479 -63.90 -24.84 -67.18
N SER A 480 -63.49 -25.32 -68.36
CA SER A 480 -62.19 -25.98 -68.53
C SER A 480 -61.00 -25.04 -68.25
N SER A 481 -61.09 -23.77 -68.67
CA SER A 481 -60.04 -22.80 -68.39
C SER A 481 -60.00 -22.41 -66.91
N GLN A 482 -61.16 -22.26 -66.26
CA GLN A 482 -61.23 -22.04 -64.81
C GLN A 482 -60.71 -23.26 -64.03
N ALA A 483 -61.05 -24.49 -64.41
CA ALA A 483 -60.53 -25.71 -63.80
C ALA A 483 -58.99 -25.79 -63.84
N LYS A 484 -58.36 -25.29 -64.92
CA LYS A 484 -56.90 -25.15 -64.98
C LYS A 484 -56.36 -24.08 -64.03
N THR A 485 -57.07 -22.97 -63.84
CA THR A 485 -56.70 -21.95 -62.84
C THR A 485 -56.82 -22.47 -61.42
N HIS A 486 -57.79 -23.34 -61.16
CA HIS A 486 -57.96 -24.06 -59.91
C HIS A 486 -56.81 -25.01 -59.61
N GLU A 487 -56.49 -25.87 -60.57
CA GLU A 487 -55.39 -26.82 -60.44
C GLU A 487 -54.08 -26.07 -60.16
N LYS A 488 -53.87 -24.93 -60.81
CA LYS A 488 -52.73 -24.05 -60.53
C LYS A 488 -52.77 -23.46 -59.11
N ALA A 489 -53.90 -22.91 -58.65
CA ALA A 489 -54.03 -22.37 -57.30
C ALA A 489 -53.79 -23.43 -56.22
N TYR A 490 -54.30 -24.64 -56.43
CA TYR A 490 -54.07 -25.80 -55.55
C TYR A 490 -52.61 -26.26 -55.56
N SER A 491 -51.93 -26.23 -56.71
CA SER A 491 -50.49 -26.52 -56.78
C SER A 491 -49.65 -25.49 -56.02
N GLU A 492 -50.02 -24.20 -56.07
CA GLU A 492 -49.37 -23.13 -55.31
C GLU A 492 -49.59 -23.30 -53.80
N LEU A 493 -50.80 -23.65 -53.37
CA LEU A 493 -51.10 -23.99 -51.97
C LEU A 493 -50.29 -25.19 -51.47
N ARG A 494 -50.13 -26.22 -52.31
CA ARG A 494 -49.34 -27.40 -51.98
C ARG A 494 -47.86 -27.07 -51.82
N ALA A 495 -47.29 -26.25 -52.72
CA ALA A 495 -45.91 -25.80 -52.61
C ALA A 495 -45.67 -24.96 -51.33
N LEU A 496 -46.60 -24.07 -50.97
CA LEU A 496 -46.53 -23.31 -49.72
C LEU A 496 -46.62 -24.22 -48.49
N ALA A 497 -47.48 -25.24 -48.52
CA ALA A 497 -47.58 -26.22 -47.42
C ALA A 497 -46.28 -27.00 -47.23
N GLU A 498 -45.59 -27.37 -48.32
CA GLU A 498 -44.27 -28.02 -48.25
C GLU A 498 -43.20 -27.10 -47.65
N GLN A 499 -43.19 -25.81 -48.00
CA GLN A 499 -42.32 -24.80 -47.39
C GLN A 499 -42.61 -24.62 -45.88
N TRP A 500 -43.88 -24.62 -45.49
CA TRP A 500 -44.29 -24.58 -44.09
C TRP A 500 -43.78 -25.78 -43.28
N VAL A 501 -43.87 -26.99 -43.85
CA VAL A 501 -43.35 -28.20 -43.20
C VAL A 501 -41.84 -28.15 -43.05
N ALA A 502 -41.12 -27.63 -44.05
CA ALA A 502 -39.67 -27.42 -43.95
C ALA A 502 -39.32 -26.41 -42.86
N HIS A 503 -39.97 -25.25 -42.84
CA HIS A 503 -39.77 -24.22 -41.83
C HIS A 503 -40.13 -24.71 -40.42
N ALA A 504 -41.19 -25.51 -40.26
CA ALA A 504 -41.56 -26.09 -38.96
C ALA A 504 -40.51 -27.09 -38.44
N LYS A 505 -39.89 -27.89 -39.33
CA LYS A 505 -38.78 -28.78 -38.96
C LYS A 505 -37.55 -27.99 -38.51
N GLU A 506 -37.23 -26.90 -39.20
CA GLU A 506 -36.13 -26.02 -38.84
C GLU A 506 -36.39 -25.31 -37.50
N LEU A 507 -37.59 -24.77 -37.30
CA LEU A 507 -38.01 -24.17 -36.04
C LEU A 507 -37.91 -25.17 -34.88
N LYS A 508 -38.33 -26.43 -35.09
CA LYS A 508 -38.22 -27.50 -34.08
C LYS A 508 -36.76 -27.79 -33.73
N GLN A 509 -35.85 -27.82 -34.71
CA GLN A 509 -34.42 -27.98 -34.46
C GLN A 509 -33.87 -26.80 -33.65
N ARG A 510 -34.20 -25.55 -34.04
CA ARG A 510 -33.81 -24.34 -33.31
C ARG A 510 -34.34 -24.33 -31.86
N LEU A 511 -35.58 -24.72 -31.64
CA LEU A 511 -36.17 -24.79 -30.30
C LEU A 511 -35.49 -25.87 -29.43
N SER A 512 -35.06 -26.99 -30.02
CA SER A 512 -34.28 -27.99 -29.30
C SER A 512 -32.90 -27.46 -28.86
N MET A 513 -32.27 -26.64 -29.70
CA MET A 513 -30.99 -25.97 -29.37
C MET A 513 -31.20 -24.89 -28.29
N THR A 514 -32.33 -24.17 -28.31
CA THR A 514 -32.66 -23.20 -27.25
C THR A 514 -32.95 -23.89 -25.91
N ASN A 515 -33.60 -25.05 -25.90
CA ASN A 515 -33.79 -25.84 -24.68
C ASN A 515 -32.45 -26.31 -24.08
N GLN A 516 -31.46 -26.66 -24.90
CA GLN A 516 -30.10 -26.94 -24.43
C GLN A 516 -29.43 -25.71 -23.80
N LYS A 517 -29.81 -24.49 -24.20
CA LYS A 517 -29.36 -23.25 -23.55
C LYS A 517 -30.12 -22.91 -22.28
N VAL A 518 -31.39 -23.31 -22.15
CA VAL A 518 -32.10 -23.26 -20.86
C VAL A 518 -31.40 -24.16 -19.84
N THR A 519 -30.95 -25.36 -20.24
CA THR A 519 -30.17 -26.22 -19.35
C THR A 519 -28.82 -25.59 -18.96
N PHE A 520 -28.22 -24.75 -19.82
CA PHE A 520 -27.03 -23.97 -19.48
C PHE A 520 -27.35 -22.83 -18.49
N LEU A 521 -28.51 -22.16 -18.63
CA LEU A 521 -28.96 -21.16 -17.65
C LEU A 521 -29.27 -21.78 -16.28
N GLU A 522 -29.84 -22.99 -16.24
CA GLU A 522 -30.01 -23.76 -15.00
C GLU A 522 -28.64 -24.06 -14.35
N ALA A 523 -27.65 -24.50 -15.14
CA ALA A 523 -26.28 -24.70 -14.65
C ALA A 523 -25.64 -23.39 -14.14
N ARG A 524 -25.89 -22.25 -14.79
CA ARG A 524 -25.42 -20.93 -14.34
C ARG A 524 -26.06 -20.54 -13.01
N SER A 525 -27.38 -20.74 -12.85
CA SER A 525 -28.06 -20.46 -11.59
C SER A 525 -27.54 -21.35 -10.45
N ALA A 526 -27.15 -22.59 -10.73
CA ALA A 526 -26.51 -23.47 -9.76
C ALA A 526 -25.11 -22.97 -9.36
N ALA A 527 -24.34 -22.42 -10.30
CA ALA A 527 -23.04 -21.80 -10.03
C ALA A 527 -23.16 -20.50 -9.21
N GLU A 528 -24.16 -19.66 -9.50
CA GLU A 528 -24.47 -18.46 -8.70
C GLU A 528 -24.81 -18.83 -7.24
N VAL A 529 -25.58 -19.91 -7.02
CA VAL A 529 -25.86 -20.43 -5.66
C VAL A 529 -24.58 -20.93 -4.97
N ALA A 530 -23.65 -21.57 -5.70
CA ALA A 530 -22.38 -22.01 -5.14
C ALA A 530 -21.47 -20.83 -4.76
N LEU A 531 -21.44 -19.77 -5.57
CA LEU A 531 -20.72 -18.53 -5.30
C LEU A 531 -21.26 -17.85 -4.04
N LEU A 532 -22.58 -17.73 -3.91
CA LEU A 532 -23.23 -17.17 -2.72
C LEU A 532 -22.87 -17.93 -1.45
N ARG A 533 -22.79 -19.28 -1.50
CA ARG A 533 -22.32 -20.08 -0.36
C ARG A 533 -20.87 -19.78 0.02
N ARG A 534 -20.00 -19.61 -0.97
CA ARG A 534 -18.58 -19.28 -0.73
C ARG A 534 -18.40 -17.88 -0.17
N LEU A 535 -19.14 -16.90 -0.69
CA LEU A 535 -19.17 -15.54 -0.15
C LEU A 535 -19.71 -15.51 1.28
N SER A 536 -20.73 -16.32 1.60
CA SER A 536 -21.21 -16.50 2.96
C SER A 536 -20.12 -17.07 3.89
N SER A 537 -19.34 -18.05 3.44
CA SER A 537 -18.24 -18.60 4.26
C SER A 537 -17.07 -17.62 4.45
N GLU A 538 -16.77 -16.78 3.46
CA GLU A 538 -15.74 -15.74 3.60
C GLU A 538 -16.22 -14.59 4.51
N LEU A 539 -17.51 -14.23 4.44
CA LEU A 539 -18.12 -13.27 5.37
C LEU A 539 -18.08 -13.80 6.82
N GLU A 540 -18.35 -15.09 7.02
CA GLU A 540 -18.23 -15.75 8.33
C GLU A 540 -16.79 -15.72 8.87
N ARG A 541 -15.80 -15.85 7.99
CA ARG A 541 -14.38 -15.77 8.35
C ARG A 541 -13.95 -14.35 8.72
N LEU A 542 -14.41 -13.33 7.98
CA LEU A 542 -13.98 -11.94 8.14
C LEU A 542 -14.77 -11.18 9.21
N LYS A 543 -16.07 -11.46 9.36
CA LYS A 543 -16.96 -10.77 10.30
C LYS A 543 -18.10 -11.69 10.76
N PRO A 544 -17.86 -12.56 11.76
CA PRO A 544 -18.83 -13.58 12.18
C PRO A 544 -20.13 -13.03 12.78
N ASP A 545 -20.11 -11.82 13.33
CA ASP A 545 -21.30 -11.18 13.93
C ASP A 545 -22.20 -10.45 12.91
N HIS A 546 -21.97 -10.65 11.60
CA HIS A 546 -22.74 -9.97 10.58
C HIS A 546 -24.17 -10.54 10.47
N ASP A 547 -25.19 -9.69 10.48
CA ASP A 547 -26.60 -10.09 10.47
C ASP A 547 -26.95 -11.08 9.36
N LEU A 548 -26.37 -10.93 8.16
CA LEU A 548 -26.57 -11.82 7.01
C LEU A 548 -26.06 -13.26 7.19
N ILE A 549 -25.25 -13.54 8.22
CA ILE A 549 -24.80 -14.89 8.59
C ILE A 549 -25.81 -15.53 9.55
N SER A 550 -26.50 -14.72 10.36
CA SER A 550 -27.45 -15.21 11.34
C SER A 550 -28.59 -15.96 10.65
N ARG A 551 -28.84 -17.18 11.11
CA ARG A 551 -29.86 -18.08 10.54
C ARG A 551 -31.25 -17.45 10.55
N ASP A 552 -31.56 -16.67 11.58
CA ASP A 552 -32.84 -15.97 11.71
C ASP A 552 -33.00 -14.84 10.69
N ALA A 553 -31.95 -14.07 10.39
CA ALA A 553 -32.03 -13.03 9.36
C ALA A 553 -32.07 -13.63 7.95
N GLN A 554 -31.28 -14.67 7.68
CA GLN A 554 -31.35 -15.39 6.41
C GLN A 554 -32.74 -15.98 6.17
N GLN A 555 -33.33 -16.60 7.20
CA GLN A 555 -34.65 -17.22 7.08
C GLN A 555 -35.76 -16.18 6.89
N LYS A 556 -35.67 -15.02 7.55
CA LYS A 556 -36.55 -13.88 7.30
C LYS A 556 -36.43 -13.38 5.86
N LEU A 557 -35.20 -13.17 5.38
CA LEU A 557 -34.95 -12.63 4.05
C LEU A 557 -35.39 -13.60 2.94
N ILE A 558 -35.13 -14.90 3.11
CA ILE A 558 -35.61 -15.95 2.21
C ILE A 558 -37.14 -16.01 2.21
N SER A 559 -37.78 -15.98 3.38
CA SER A 559 -39.24 -16.02 3.48
C SER A 559 -39.91 -14.80 2.86
N ALA A 560 -39.31 -13.62 3.00
CA ALA A 560 -39.78 -12.38 2.40
C ALA A 560 -39.62 -12.39 0.88
N ALA A 561 -38.45 -12.78 0.37
CA ALA A 561 -38.20 -12.89 -1.06
C ALA A 561 -39.07 -13.97 -1.73
N LEU A 562 -39.33 -15.08 -1.02
CA LEU A 562 -40.25 -16.12 -1.49
C LEU A 562 -41.69 -15.61 -1.52
N ALA A 563 -42.14 -14.89 -0.49
CA ALA A 563 -43.47 -14.29 -0.45
C ALA A 563 -43.67 -13.29 -1.59
N GLU A 564 -42.71 -12.39 -1.81
CA GLU A 564 -42.76 -11.40 -2.89
C GLU A 564 -42.83 -12.06 -4.27
N ARG A 565 -42.00 -13.09 -4.51
CA ARG A 565 -41.98 -13.80 -5.79
C ARG A 565 -43.25 -14.63 -6.03
N LEU A 566 -43.88 -15.11 -4.97
CA LEU A 566 -45.16 -15.82 -5.06
C LEU A 566 -46.32 -14.84 -5.27
N GLU A 567 -46.27 -13.67 -4.65
CA GLU A 567 -47.27 -12.61 -4.80
C GLU A 567 -47.25 -12.01 -6.20
N GLN A 568 -46.06 -11.81 -6.79
CA GLN A 568 -45.88 -11.49 -8.21
C GLN A 568 -46.50 -12.52 -9.17
N LYS A 569 -46.68 -13.77 -8.70
CA LYS A 569 -47.31 -14.87 -9.45
C LYS A 569 -48.78 -15.10 -9.06
N GLY A 570 -49.36 -14.25 -8.20
CA GLY A 570 -50.76 -14.33 -7.76
C GLY A 570 -51.03 -15.29 -6.61
N TYR A 571 -50.03 -15.60 -5.78
CA TYR A 571 -50.14 -16.48 -4.61
C TYR A 571 -49.63 -15.77 -3.35
N ARG A 572 -50.33 -15.92 -2.23
CA ARG A 572 -49.92 -15.40 -0.92
C ARG A 572 -49.25 -16.52 -0.12
N TYR A 573 -48.10 -16.22 0.46
CA TYR A 573 -47.35 -17.13 1.33
C TYR A 573 -47.40 -16.64 2.77
N ASP A 574 -47.87 -17.47 3.70
CA ASP A 574 -47.78 -17.20 5.13
C ASP A 574 -46.48 -17.83 5.70
N PRO A 575 -45.48 -17.02 6.10
CA PRO A 575 -44.20 -17.53 6.58
C PRO A 575 -44.29 -18.24 7.93
N ALA A 576 -45.36 -18.03 8.73
CA ALA A 576 -45.53 -18.66 10.03
C ALA A 576 -46.12 -20.08 9.93
N THR A 577 -46.98 -20.31 8.94
CA THR A 577 -47.68 -21.60 8.74
C THR A 577 -47.17 -22.38 7.52
N ALA A 578 -46.30 -21.77 6.70
CA ALA A 578 -45.79 -22.31 5.44
C ALA A 578 -46.87 -22.70 4.43
N VAL A 579 -48.07 -22.11 4.54
CA VAL A 579 -49.20 -22.36 3.65
C VAL A 579 -49.18 -21.34 2.50
N MET A 580 -49.37 -21.83 1.26
CA MET A 580 -49.58 -21.00 0.08
C MET A 580 -51.07 -20.99 -0.28
N SER A 581 -51.66 -19.81 -0.38
CA SER A 581 -53.04 -19.60 -0.82
C SER A 581 -53.05 -18.79 -2.11
N LYS A 582 -53.88 -19.17 -3.08
CA LYS A 582 -54.06 -18.36 -4.30
C LYS A 582 -54.75 -17.04 -3.93
N ILE A 583 -54.25 -15.93 -4.44
CA ILE A 583 -54.91 -14.62 -4.28
C ILE A 583 -56.07 -14.64 -5.27
N GLU A 584 -57.28 -14.95 -4.78
CA GLU A 584 -58.50 -14.75 -5.54
C GLU A 584 -58.72 -13.24 -5.68
N ALA A 585 -58.80 -12.77 -6.92
CA ALA A 585 -58.97 -11.37 -7.27
C ALA A 585 -60.37 -10.85 -6.91
#